data_AF-A0A922HIH0-F1
#
_entry.id   AF-A0A922HIH0-F1
#
_cell.length_a   1.000
_cell.length_b   1.000
_cell.length_c   1.000
_cell.angle_alpha   90.00
_cell.angle_beta   90.00
_cell.angle_gamma   90.00
#
_symmetry.space_group_name_H-M   'P 1'
#
loop_
_entity.id
_entity.type
_entity.pdbx_description
1 polymer ?
#
loop_
_entity_poly.entity_id
_entity_poly.type
_entity_poly.pdbx_seq_one_letter_code
_entity_poly.pdbx_strand_id
1 'polypeptide(L)'
;MKISRLKLLLYFLQILRIVIVFIPQSGYIQPDEFHQFTEPLAERFLRVETLKCWEFTRDQPIRSMIIPQLLIGPMFLAFHRMFSPTSYQSLSSYWILVLPRFIMVLFSFITDIVLKRLVTMINNNSDGHRSLSSSSRTKLYTSLIHSSTYLAFTYYNRTFTNTIETILMALLLLIIFESLQLKRQKYTASSTKIGSILAIGFFNRPTFVIFASVPVIFWICSFSRKQTTTTTTTKTTAKHRIWSIITKWIRNSFAILQSFLVVSLMFIVGDSIFYNRFDLMTIINDPYDMIQNLVITPWNFIQYNIRPSNLANHGLHPVYFHSLVSMPLMFTLLAVMIYMNLFHNMWKFFRRSSSRRQCLVQIINDFYYGENQFRFRCTLHLTIFRIIIIAIIDTTS
;
A
#
# COMPACT_ATOMS: atom_id res chain seq x y z
N MET A 1 -4.29 16.24 -32.12
CA MET A 1 -4.94 16.91 -30.97
C MET A 1 -3.92 17.78 -30.24
N LYS A 2 -4.07 19.11 -30.15
CA LYS A 2 -3.08 20.00 -29.51
C LYS A 2 -2.90 19.60 -28.04
N ILE A 3 -1.66 19.44 -27.56
CA ILE A 3 -1.30 19.03 -26.17
C ILE A 3 -2.05 19.85 -25.10
N SER A 4 -2.40 21.11 -25.41
CA SER A 4 -3.25 21.97 -24.58
C SER A 4 -4.62 21.37 -24.25
N ARG A 5 -5.30 20.74 -25.22
CA ARG A 5 -6.62 20.10 -25.01
C ARG A 5 -6.52 18.91 -24.07
N LEU A 6 -5.44 18.13 -24.16
CA LEU A 6 -5.20 16.99 -23.26
C LEU A 6 -4.91 17.44 -21.82
N LYS A 7 -4.16 18.54 -21.64
CA LYS A 7 -3.95 19.15 -20.32
C LYS A 7 -5.26 19.68 -19.73
N LEU A 8 -6.07 20.35 -20.56
CA LEU A 8 -7.39 20.83 -20.14
C LEU A 8 -8.29 19.67 -19.68
N LEU A 9 -8.33 18.57 -20.43
CA LEU A 9 -9.05 17.35 -20.05
C LEU A 9 -8.54 16.79 -18.72
N LEU A 10 -7.22 16.74 -18.52
CA LEU A 10 -6.65 16.28 -17.24
C LEU A 10 -7.13 17.13 -16.07
N TYR A 11 -7.01 18.46 -16.17
CA TYR A 11 -7.46 19.36 -15.11
C TYR A 11 -8.96 19.25 -14.88
N PHE A 12 -9.75 19.12 -15.95
CA PHE A 12 -11.18 18.88 -15.84
C PHE A 12 -11.48 17.60 -15.04
N LEU A 13 -10.82 16.47 -15.35
CA LEU A 13 -11.01 15.21 -14.62
C LEU A 13 -10.60 15.33 -13.14
N GLN A 14 -9.53 16.05 -12.85
CA GLN A 14 -9.05 16.27 -11.48
C GLN A 14 -10.00 17.17 -10.67
N ILE A 15 -10.52 18.24 -11.28
CA ILE A 15 -11.54 19.10 -10.67
C ILE A 15 -12.83 18.31 -10.47
N LEU A 16 -13.26 17.54 -11.47
CA LEU A 16 -14.45 16.69 -11.39
C LEU A 16 -14.36 15.69 -10.22
N ARG A 17 -13.17 15.10 -9.98
CA ARG A 17 -12.94 14.22 -8.82
C ARG A 17 -13.25 14.92 -7.49
N ILE A 18 -12.86 16.20 -7.36
CA ILE A 18 -13.14 17.02 -6.17
C ILE A 18 -14.62 17.37 -6.10
N VAL A 19 -15.22 17.82 -7.21
CA VAL A 19 -16.63 18.24 -7.26
C VAL A 19 -17.57 17.09 -6.88
N ILE A 20 -17.28 15.86 -7.33
CA ILE A 20 -18.09 14.66 -7.04
C ILE A 20 -18.21 14.36 -5.54
N VAL A 21 -17.28 14.82 -4.70
CA VAL A 21 -17.38 14.67 -3.24
C VAL A 21 -18.57 15.43 -2.66
N PHE A 22 -18.88 16.61 -3.23
CA PHE A 22 -19.95 17.48 -2.75
C PHE A 22 -21.32 17.13 -3.34
N ILE A 23 -21.36 16.20 -4.30
CA ILE A 23 -22.63 15.74 -4.88
C ILE A 23 -23.11 14.54 -4.05
N PRO A 24 -24.39 14.52 -3.61
CA PRO A 24 -24.95 13.34 -2.96
C PRO A 24 -24.86 12.12 -3.87
N GLN A 25 -24.17 11.08 -3.43
CA GLN A 25 -24.00 9.85 -4.19
C GLN A 25 -24.99 8.81 -3.66
N SER A 26 -26.04 8.52 -4.43
CA SER A 26 -27.09 7.55 -4.10
C SER A 26 -26.70 6.10 -4.40
N GLY A 27 -25.57 5.87 -5.10
CA GLY A 27 -25.08 4.54 -5.39
C GLY A 27 -24.56 3.83 -4.13
N TYR A 28 -25.07 2.61 -3.89
CA TYR A 28 -24.57 1.72 -2.84
C TYR A 28 -23.10 1.44 -3.09
N ILE A 29 -22.24 1.99 -2.24
CA ILE A 29 -20.88 1.54 -2.10
C ILE A 29 -20.70 1.17 -0.64
N GLN A 30 -20.03 0.03 -0.45
CA GLN A 30 -19.80 -0.72 0.76
C GLN A 30 -19.97 0.07 2.09
N PRO A 31 -20.73 -0.46 3.06
CA PRO A 31 -21.04 0.19 4.33
C PRO A 31 -19.78 0.61 5.12
N ASP A 32 -18.64 -0.04 4.85
CA ASP A 32 -17.31 0.28 5.37
C ASP A 32 -16.94 1.76 5.25
N GLU A 33 -17.44 2.46 4.22
CA GLU A 33 -17.18 3.89 4.05
C GLU A 33 -17.56 4.70 5.31
N PHE A 34 -18.72 4.38 5.88
CA PHE A 34 -19.27 5.10 7.03
C PHE A 34 -18.72 4.52 8.33
N HIS A 35 -18.84 3.20 8.50
CA HIS A 35 -18.62 2.56 9.79
C HIS A 35 -17.16 2.27 10.13
N GLN A 36 -16.26 2.10 9.14
CA GLN A 36 -14.85 1.78 9.43
C GLN A 36 -13.96 3.01 9.64
N PHE A 37 -14.44 4.21 9.32
CA PHE A 37 -13.59 5.38 9.22
C PHE A 37 -14.20 6.61 9.89
N THR A 38 -15.46 6.91 9.61
CA THR A 38 -16.10 8.17 9.99
C THR A 38 -16.87 8.06 11.31
N GLU A 39 -17.76 7.08 11.43
CA GLU A 39 -18.68 6.96 12.57
C GLU A 39 -17.99 6.78 13.94
N PRO A 40 -16.93 5.94 14.08
CA PRO A 40 -16.28 5.78 15.38
C PRO A 40 -15.53 7.05 15.83
N LEU A 41 -15.22 7.97 14.91
CA LEU A 41 -14.61 9.26 15.22
C LEU A 41 -15.63 10.37 15.46
N ALA A 42 -16.76 10.34 14.75
CA ALA A 42 -17.82 11.32 14.91
C ALA A 42 -18.38 11.29 16.34
N GLU A 43 -18.57 10.10 16.93
CA GLU A 43 -18.95 9.95 18.34
C GLU A 43 -17.95 10.68 19.26
N ARG A 44 -16.64 10.42 19.07
CA ARG A 44 -15.59 10.93 19.95
C ARG A 44 -15.36 12.43 19.83
N PHE A 45 -15.32 12.97 18.61
CA PHE A 45 -14.96 14.38 18.37
C PHE A 45 -16.15 15.31 18.26
N LEU A 46 -17.27 14.84 17.72
CA LEU A 46 -18.47 15.65 17.46
C LEU A 46 -19.57 15.42 18.52
N ARG A 47 -19.45 14.39 19.37
CA ARG A 47 -20.43 14.01 20.40
C ARG A 47 -21.82 13.71 19.82
N VAL A 48 -21.86 13.13 18.63
CA VAL A 48 -23.09 12.69 17.96
C VAL A 48 -23.27 11.20 18.19
N GLU A 49 -24.51 10.73 18.32
CA GLU A 49 -24.83 9.32 18.41
C GLU A 49 -24.51 8.61 17.09
N THR A 50 -23.71 7.54 17.13
CA THR A 50 -23.33 6.77 15.95
C THR A 50 -23.38 5.27 16.20
N LEU A 51 -23.47 4.49 15.12
CA LEU A 51 -23.47 3.03 15.19
C LEU A 51 -22.03 2.49 15.15
N LYS A 52 -21.42 2.29 16.32
CA LYS A 52 -20.10 1.67 16.39
C LYS A 52 -20.18 0.17 16.10
N CYS A 53 -19.55 -0.28 15.01
CA CYS A 53 -19.43 -1.71 14.72
C CYS A 53 -18.57 -2.45 15.75
N TRP A 54 -18.81 -3.76 15.88
CA TRP A 54 -18.11 -4.64 16.83
C TRP A 54 -16.58 -4.56 16.71
N GLU A 55 -16.04 -4.33 15.51
CA GLU A 55 -14.60 -4.21 15.21
C GLU A 55 -13.90 -3.02 15.92
N PHE A 56 -14.67 -2.05 16.41
CA PHE A 56 -14.20 -0.82 17.07
C PHE A 56 -14.62 -0.73 18.54
N THR A 57 -14.89 -1.87 19.18
CA THR A 57 -15.27 -1.94 20.60
C THR A 57 -14.06 -2.22 21.49
N ARG A 58 -14.17 -1.91 22.79
CA ARG A 58 -13.13 -2.18 23.80
C ARG A 58 -12.85 -3.68 23.97
N ASP A 59 -13.87 -4.51 23.77
CA ASP A 59 -13.78 -5.96 23.94
C ASP A 59 -13.23 -6.66 22.70
N GLN A 60 -13.46 -6.09 21.51
CA GLN A 60 -12.96 -6.60 20.23
C GLN A 60 -12.26 -5.51 19.41
N PRO A 61 -11.08 -5.02 19.86
CA PRO A 61 -10.33 -4.00 19.14
C PRO A 61 -9.57 -4.62 17.95
N ILE A 62 -10.28 -4.78 16.83
CA ILE A 62 -9.79 -5.50 15.65
C ILE A 62 -9.10 -4.53 14.66
N ARG A 63 -9.54 -3.28 14.59
CA ARG A 63 -9.04 -2.29 13.62
C ARG A 63 -8.25 -1.19 14.31
N SER A 64 -7.16 -0.76 13.68
CA SER A 64 -6.46 0.43 14.16
C SER A 64 -7.25 1.70 13.83
N MET A 65 -7.40 2.59 14.81
CA MET A 65 -8.09 3.86 14.61
C MET A 65 -7.12 5.05 14.53
N ILE A 66 -5.81 4.81 14.60
CA ILE A 66 -4.79 5.86 14.54
C ILE A 66 -4.78 6.59 13.22
N ILE A 67 -4.82 5.88 12.10
CA ILE A 67 -4.82 6.52 10.77
C ILE A 67 -6.10 7.34 10.54
N PRO A 68 -7.31 6.80 10.78
CA PRO A 68 -8.54 7.60 10.76
C PRO A 68 -8.45 8.84 11.65
N GLN A 69 -7.97 8.70 12.88
CA GLN A 69 -7.80 9.83 13.82
C GLN A 69 -6.84 10.88 13.28
N LEU A 70 -5.69 10.50 12.75
CA LEU A 70 -4.71 11.44 12.22
C LEU A 70 -5.24 12.21 11.00
N LEU A 71 -6.03 11.55 10.16
CA LEU A 71 -6.56 12.15 8.93
C LEU A 71 -7.79 13.03 9.21
N ILE A 72 -8.75 12.56 10.00
CA ILE A 72 -10.05 13.23 10.19
C ILE A 72 -10.15 13.94 11.54
N GLY A 73 -9.56 13.39 12.60
CA GLY A 73 -9.71 13.88 13.97
C GLY A 73 -9.45 15.37 14.14
N PRO A 74 -8.30 15.92 13.67
CA PRO A 74 -8.02 17.36 13.77
C PRO A 74 -9.09 18.23 13.13
N MET A 75 -9.65 17.77 12.02
CA MET A 75 -10.67 18.50 11.28
C MET A 75 -12.03 18.42 11.97
N PHE A 76 -12.44 17.26 12.49
CA PHE A 76 -13.64 17.15 13.32
C PHE A 76 -13.53 17.98 14.58
N LEU A 77 -12.35 18.03 15.21
CA LEU A 77 -12.10 18.90 16.36
C LEU A 77 -12.18 20.38 15.99
N ALA A 78 -11.56 20.79 14.88
CA ALA A 78 -11.65 22.17 14.38
C ALA A 78 -13.11 22.54 14.08
N PHE A 79 -13.84 21.65 13.43
CA PHE A 79 -15.26 21.79 13.13
C PHE A 79 -16.08 21.93 14.42
N HIS A 80 -15.80 21.11 15.44
CA HIS A 80 -16.42 21.23 16.78
C HIS A 80 -16.17 22.54 17.48
N ARG A 81 -14.98 23.12 17.34
CA ARG A 81 -14.66 24.40 17.95
C ARG A 81 -15.23 25.59 17.19
N MET A 82 -15.42 25.46 15.88
CA MET A 82 -15.91 26.55 15.03
C MET A 82 -17.43 26.74 15.10
N PHE A 83 -18.19 25.68 15.32
CA PHE A 83 -19.66 25.75 15.41
C PHE A 83 -20.12 25.65 16.87
N SER A 84 -21.02 26.54 17.28
CA SER A 84 -21.57 26.53 18.63
C SER A 84 -22.37 25.23 18.89
N PRO A 85 -22.49 24.74 20.13
CA PRO A 85 -23.27 23.54 20.45
C PRO A 85 -24.73 23.61 19.98
N THR A 86 -25.29 24.83 19.87
CA THR A 86 -26.65 25.09 19.40
C THR A 86 -26.79 25.07 17.87
N SER A 87 -25.71 25.31 17.13
CA SER A 87 -25.68 25.19 15.65
C SER A 87 -25.22 23.80 15.18
N TYR A 88 -24.87 22.91 16.12
CA TYR A 88 -24.51 21.53 15.84
C TYR A 88 -25.71 20.67 15.43
N GLN A 89 -26.86 20.87 16.07
CA GLN A 89 -28.10 20.15 15.74
C GLN A 89 -28.70 20.57 14.40
N SER A 90 -28.43 21.80 13.95
CA SER A 90 -28.82 22.27 12.61
C SER A 90 -27.82 21.87 11.52
N LEU A 91 -26.74 21.18 11.90
CA LEU A 91 -25.68 20.81 10.99
C LEU A 91 -25.99 19.48 10.33
N SER A 92 -26.43 19.55 9.07
CA SER A 92 -26.86 18.41 8.26
C SER A 92 -25.85 17.26 8.30
N SER A 93 -26.34 16.02 8.47
CA SER A 93 -25.60 14.75 8.33
C SER A 93 -24.71 14.69 7.09
N TYR A 94 -25.03 15.52 6.09
CA TYR A 94 -24.21 15.82 4.93
C TYR A 94 -22.75 16.15 5.27
N TRP A 95 -22.46 17.06 6.20
CA TRP A 95 -21.09 17.51 6.46
C TRP A 95 -20.25 16.45 7.18
N ILE A 96 -20.87 15.65 8.06
CA ILE A 96 -20.20 14.51 8.71
C ILE A 96 -19.68 13.52 7.66
N LEU A 97 -20.38 13.39 6.53
CA LEU A 97 -19.99 12.53 5.41
C LEU A 97 -19.00 13.20 4.44
N VAL A 98 -19.31 14.41 3.98
CA VAL A 98 -18.56 15.09 2.91
C VAL A 98 -17.18 15.53 3.35
N LEU A 99 -17.05 15.92 4.61
CA LEU A 99 -15.83 16.49 5.14
C LEU A 99 -14.68 15.44 5.17
N PRO A 100 -14.88 14.21 5.68
CA PRO A 100 -13.94 13.09 5.50
C PRO A 100 -13.59 12.77 4.05
N ARG A 101 -14.59 12.73 3.15
CA ARG A 101 -14.41 12.45 1.73
C ARG A 101 -13.51 13.49 1.06
N PHE A 102 -13.68 14.75 1.43
CA PHE A 102 -12.89 15.85 0.91
C PHE A 102 -11.41 15.68 1.26
N ILE A 103 -11.09 15.36 2.53
CA ILE A 103 -9.72 15.01 2.93
C ILE A 103 -9.19 13.85 2.09
N MET A 104 -9.96 12.77 1.95
CA MET A 104 -9.52 11.59 1.21
C MET A 104 -9.19 11.92 -0.26
N VAL A 105 -10.00 12.76 -0.92
CA VAL A 105 -9.66 13.24 -2.28
C VAL A 105 -8.36 14.03 -2.31
N LEU A 106 -8.14 14.94 -1.35
CA LEU A 106 -6.90 15.71 -1.31
C LEU A 106 -5.69 14.80 -1.16
N PHE A 107 -5.77 13.81 -0.26
CA PHE A 107 -4.72 12.80 -0.09
C PHE A 107 -4.57 11.89 -1.32
N SER A 108 -5.64 11.63 -2.07
CA SER A 108 -5.56 10.81 -3.29
C SER A 108 -4.60 11.40 -4.34
N PHE A 109 -4.45 12.73 -4.41
CA PHE A 109 -3.53 13.39 -5.33
C PHE A 109 -2.06 13.10 -5.04
N ILE A 110 -1.72 12.57 -3.86
CA ILE A 110 -0.38 12.04 -3.58
C ILE A 110 -0.05 10.94 -4.61
N THR A 111 -1.01 10.08 -4.96
CA THR A 111 -0.80 9.04 -5.98
C THR A 111 -0.52 9.63 -7.36
N ASP A 112 -1.25 10.68 -7.77
CA ASP A 112 -1.02 11.40 -9.02
C ASP A 112 0.39 12.02 -9.08
N ILE A 113 0.85 12.63 -7.98
CA ILE A 113 2.19 13.24 -7.86
C ILE A 113 3.27 12.16 -7.94
N VAL A 114 3.11 11.08 -7.15
CA VAL A 114 4.05 9.97 -7.11
C VAL A 114 4.18 9.32 -8.49
N LEU A 115 3.07 9.09 -9.18
CA LEU A 115 3.05 8.48 -10.51
C LEU A 115 3.85 9.30 -11.52
N LYS A 116 3.67 10.62 -11.55
CA LYS A 116 4.45 11.54 -12.42
C LYS A 116 5.95 11.46 -12.11
N ARG A 117 6.31 11.36 -10.82
CA ARG A 117 7.71 11.24 -10.38
C ARG A 117 8.32 9.91 -10.78
N LEU A 118 7.60 8.80 -10.61
CA LEU A 118 8.02 7.46 -11.04
C LEU A 118 8.25 7.41 -12.56
N VAL A 119 7.33 7.96 -13.37
CA VAL A 119 7.50 8.04 -14.83
C VAL A 119 8.77 8.81 -15.19
N THR A 120 9.05 9.90 -14.49
CA THR A 120 10.28 10.69 -14.70
C THR A 120 11.53 9.85 -14.42
N MET A 121 11.55 9.13 -13.29
CA MET A 121 12.68 8.29 -12.89
C MET A 121 12.92 7.12 -13.84
N ILE A 122 11.84 6.46 -14.29
CA ILE A 122 11.94 5.35 -15.24
C ILE A 122 12.47 5.86 -16.59
N ASN A 123 11.93 6.97 -17.10
CA ASN A 123 12.38 7.53 -18.38
C ASN A 123 13.85 7.96 -18.37
N ASN A 124 14.34 8.50 -17.25
CA ASN A 124 15.74 8.90 -17.12
C ASN A 124 16.70 7.68 -17.08
N ASN A 125 16.26 6.55 -16.56
CA ASN A 125 17.07 5.32 -16.49
C ASN A 125 17.08 4.52 -17.80
N SER A 126 16.05 4.67 -18.64
CA SER A 126 15.83 3.77 -19.79
C SER A 126 16.49 4.17 -21.10
N ASP A 127 17.11 5.36 -21.24
CA ASP A 127 18.07 5.73 -22.32
C ASP A 127 18.38 7.23 -22.28
N GLY A 128 19.66 7.60 -22.40
CA GLY A 128 20.14 9.00 -22.41
C GLY A 128 19.70 9.86 -23.61
N HIS A 129 18.91 9.32 -24.55
CA HIS A 129 18.50 9.97 -25.80
C HIS A 129 16.98 10.15 -25.97
N ARG A 130 16.18 10.06 -24.91
CA ARG A 130 14.75 10.44 -25.02
C ARG A 130 14.58 11.95 -24.93
N SER A 131 14.11 12.57 -26.02
CA SER A 131 13.73 13.99 -26.05
C SER A 131 12.79 14.35 -24.88
N LEU A 132 13.03 15.50 -24.24
CA LEU A 132 12.22 16.08 -23.15
C LEU A 132 10.72 16.14 -23.50
N SER A 133 10.41 16.30 -24.79
CA SER A 133 9.04 16.28 -25.34
C SER A 133 8.36 14.90 -25.22
N SER A 134 9.11 13.80 -25.38
CA SER A 134 8.59 12.44 -25.23
C SER A 134 8.26 12.13 -23.76
N SER A 135 9.15 12.48 -22.83
CA SER A 135 8.93 12.30 -21.39
C SER A 135 7.69 13.07 -20.90
N SER A 136 7.49 14.30 -21.41
CA SER A 136 6.34 15.13 -21.05
C SER A 136 5.01 14.55 -21.57
N ARG A 137 5.01 13.96 -22.76
CA ARG A 137 3.84 13.26 -23.31
C ARG A 137 3.49 11.99 -22.52
N THR A 138 4.49 11.18 -22.17
CA THR A 138 4.25 9.97 -21.35
C THR A 138 3.66 10.33 -19.98
N LYS A 139 4.19 11.36 -19.30
CA LYS A 139 3.62 11.83 -18.03
C LYS A 139 2.16 12.24 -18.20
N LEU A 140 1.84 12.99 -19.25
CA LEU A 140 0.48 13.43 -19.52
C LEU A 140 -0.47 12.27 -19.77
N TYR A 141 -0.09 11.31 -20.62
CA TYR A 141 -0.92 10.12 -20.89
C TYR A 141 -1.11 9.26 -19.65
N THR A 142 -0.04 8.98 -18.89
CA THR A 142 -0.14 8.22 -17.65
C THR A 142 -1.06 8.90 -16.63
N SER A 143 -0.94 10.22 -16.46
CA SER A 143 -1.83 10.97 -15.58
C SER A 143 -3.27 10.97 -16.06
N LEU A 144 -3.51 11.12 -17.37
CA LEU A 144 -4.87 11.03 -17.93
C LEU A 144 -5.51 9.68 -17.67
N ILE A 145 -4.79 8.59 -17.99
CA ILE A 145 -5.27 7.22 -17.76
C ILE A 145 -5.62 7.02 -16.29
N HIS A 146 -4.73 7.45 -15.39
CA HIS A 146 -4.98 7.32 -13.95
C HIS A 146 -6.18 8.15 -13.49
N SER A 147 -6.26 9.43 -13.90
CA SER A 147 -7.35 10.32 -13.53
C SER A 147 -8.69 9.89 -14.11
N SER A 148 -8.72 9.15 -15.22
CA SER A 148 -9.93 8.60 -15.82
C SER A 148 -10.33 7.22 -15.29
N THR A 149 -9.60 6.63 -14.33
CA THR A 149 -9.93 5.29 -13.82
C THR A 149 -11.20 5.29 -12.97
N TYR A 150 -11.90 4.15 -12.95
CA TYR A 150 -13.01 3.92 -12.03
C TYR A 150 -12.61 4.18 -10.57
N LEU A 151 -11.42 3.73 -10.16
CA LEU A 151 -10.85 3.94 -8.82
C LEU A 151 -10.78 5.43 -8.44
N ALA A 152 -10.34 6.28 -9.38
CA ALA A 152 -10.21 7.71 -9.16
C ALA A 152 -11.54 8.38 -8.83
N PHE A 153 -12.65 7.91 -9.40
CA PHE A 153 -13.97 8.53 -9.24
C PHE A 153 -14.88 7.85 -8.22
N THR A 154 -14.49 6.69 -7.67
CA THR A 154 -15.34 5.94 -6.73
C THR A 154 -14.66 5.56 -5.43
N TYR A 155 -13.38 5.15 -5.45
CA TYR A 155 -12.68 4.72 -4.24
C TYR A 155 -11.87 5.86 -3.64
N TYR A 156 -11.14 6.62 -4.46
CA TYR A 156 -10.21 7.66 -3.99
C TYR A 156 -10.89 8.87 -3.36
N ASN A 157 -12.19 9.03 -3.60
CA ASN A 157 -13.00 10.10 -3.03
C ASN A 157 -13.89 9.65 -1.87
N ARG A 158 -13.70 8.42 -1.40
CA ARG A 158 -14.41 7.83 -0.28
C ARG A 158 -13.44 7.40 0.81
N THR A 159 -13.95 7.24 2.02
CA THR A 159 -13.20 6.92 3.24
C THR A 159 -12.85 5.43 3.35
N PHE A 160 -12.38 4.83 2.25
CA PHE A 160 -11.90 3.47 2.25
C PHE A 160 -10.43 3.40 2.66
N THR A 161 -10.15 2.51 3.60
CA THR A 161 -8.77 2.16 3.99
C THR A 161 -7.97 1.55 2.83
N ASN A 162 -8.63 1.01 1.79
CA ASN A 162 -8.01 0.60 0.52
C ASN A 162 -7.36 1.76 -0.25
N THR A 163 -7.95 2.97 -0.19
CA THR A 163 -7.35 4.18 -0.79
C THR A 163 -6.04 4.52 -0.08
N ILE A 164 -6.01 4.36 1.24
CA ILE A 164 -4.80 4.56 2.05
C ILE A 164 -3.74 3.51 1.70
N GLU A 165 -4.10 2.23 1.59
CA GLU A 165 -3.18 1.18 1.11
C GLU A 165 -2.56 1.54 -0.24
N THR A 166 -3.37 2.10 -1.15
CA THR A 166 -2.90 2.50 -2.48
C THR A 166 -1.91 3.66 -2.41
N ILE A 167 -2.17 4.67 -1.57
CA ILE A 167 -1.24 5.78 -1.32
C ILE A 167 0.07 5.27 -0.72
N LEU A 168 -0.01 4.42 0.31
CA LEU A 168 1.15 3.83 0.96
C LEU A 168 1.98 2.98 0.00
N MET A 169 1.34 2.20 -0.87
CA MET A 169 2.00 1.42 -1.91
C MET A 169 2.73 2.32 -2.91
N ALA A 170 2.08 3.40 -3.36
CA ALA A 170 2.69 4.36 -4.27
C ALA A 170 3.94 5.00 -3.63
N LEU A 171 3.84 5.46 -2.39
CA LEU A 171 4.95 6.05 -1.64
C LEU A 171 6.09 5.03 -1.42
N LEU A 172 5.76 3.79 -1.07
CA LEU A 172 6.73 2.71 -0.92
C LEU A 172 7.52 2.50 -2.22
N LEU A 173 6.82 2.41 -3.35
CA LEU A 173 7.45 2.30 -4.67
C LEU A 173 8.35 3.51 -4.95
N LEU A 174 7.90 4.73 -4.66
CA LEU A 174 8.72 5.93 -4.87
C LEU A 174 10.03 5.87 -4.07
N ILE A 175 9.97 5.54 -2.78
CA ILE A 175 11.15 5.45 -1.92
C ILE A 175 12.11 4.37 -2.41
N ILE A 176 11.59 3.22 -2.83
CA ILE A 176 12.39 2.13 -3.38
C ILE A 176 13.08 2.60 -4.66
N PHE A 177 12.35 3.19 -5.62
CA PHE A 177 12.93 3.67 -6.86
C PHE A 177 13.97 4.77 -6.66
N GLU A 178 13.70 5.71 -5.75
CA GLU A 178 14.65 6.75 -5.37
C GLU A 178 15.92 6.12 -4.81
N SER A 179 15.79 5.24 -3.82
CA SER A 179 16.93 4.65 -3.14
C SER A 179 17.88 3.97 -4.13
N LEU A 180 17.36 3.30 -5.17
CA LEU A 180 18.15 2.65 -6.24
C LEU A 180 19.06 3.62 -6.99
N GLN A 181 18.66 4.89 -7.07
CA GLN A 181 19.42 5.97 -7.71
C GLN A 181 20.38 6.68 -6.75
N LEU A 182 20.23 6.52 -5.42
CA LEU A 182 21.03 7.25 -4.43
C LEU A 182 22.41 6.64 -4.15
N LYS A 183 23.33 7.48 -3.64
CA LYS A 183 24.64 7.10 -3.08
C LYS A 183 24.47 6.49 -1.67
N ARG A 184 25.46 5.69 -1.24
CA ARG A 184 25.43 4.82 -0.03
C ARG A 184 24.98 5.50 1.28
N GLN A 185 25.23 6.78 1.52
CA GLN A 185 24.82 7.46 2.76
C GLN A 185 23.31 7.70 2.88
N LYS A 186 22.57 7.87 1.78
CA LYS A 186 21.11 8.07 1.81
C LYS A 186 20.33 6.74 1.93
N TYR A 187 21.05 5.63 2.09
CA TYR A 187 20.52 4.28 2.17
C TYR A 187 19.82 4.00 3.50
N THR A 188 20.44 4.35 4.63
CA THR A 188 19.87 4.15 5.97
C THR A 188 18.57 4.93 6.14
N ALA A 189 18.53 6.17 5.62
CA ALA A 189 17.30 6.96 5.58
C ALA A 189 16.20 6.31 4.72
N SER A 190 16.57 5.55 3.68
CA SER A 190 15.60 4.84 2.83
C SER A 190 15.05 3.59 3.53
N SER A 191 15.88 2.82 4.23
CA SER A 191 15.40 1.66 5.03
C SER A 191 14.45 2.08 6.13
N THR A 192 14.72 3.20 6.81
CA THR A 192 13.83 3.74 7.85
C THR A 192 12.47 4.11 7.27
N LYS A 193 12.44 4.81 6.13
CA LYS A 193 11.17 5.16 5.46
C LYS A 193 10.39 3.92 5.01
N ILE A 194 11.08 2.90 4.49
CA ILE A 194 10.44 1.64 4.08
C ILE A 194 9.80 0.95 5.28
N GLY A 195 10.52 0.76 6.39
CA GLY A 195 9.97 0.09 7.57
C GLY A 195 8.83 0.87 8.22
N SER A 196 8.92 2.21 8.25
CA SER A 196 7.80 3.04 8.72
C SER A 196 6.54 2.87 7.86
N ILE A 197 6.65 2.88 6.53
CA ILE A 197 5.49 2.67 5.65
C ILE A 197 4.92 1.25 5.80
N LEU A 198 5.78 0.25 5.96
CA LEU A 198 5.34 -1.13 6.20
C LEU A 198 4.54 -1.25 7.50
N ALA A 199 4.97 -0.58 8.57
CA ALA A 199 4.23 -0.56 9.83
C ALA A 199 2.88 0.16 9.68
N ILE A 200 2.87 1.37 9.11
CA ILE A 200 1.63 2.13 8.88
C ILE A 200 0.65 1.29 8.03
N GLY A 201 1.14 0.63 6.98
CA GLY A 201 0.32 -0.23 6.13
C GLY A 201 -0.20 -1.47 6.85
N PHE A 202 0.64 -2.13 7.66
CA PHE A 202 0.24 -3.31 8.44
C PHE A 202 -0.87 -3.01 9.44
N PHE A 203 -0.81 -1.85 10.11
CA PHE A 203 -1.86 -1.40 11.04
C PHE A 203 -3.10 -0.84 10.34
N ASN A 204 -2.95 -0.23 9.15
CA ASN A 204 -4.11 0.12 8.32
C ASN A 204 -4.89 -1.14 7.93
N ARG A 205 -4.19 -2.11 7.35
CA ARG A 205 -4.72 -3.40 6.89
C ARG A 205 -3.59 -4.43 6.81
N PRO A 206 -3.64 -5.54 7.57
CA PRO A 206 -2.57 -6.54 7.55
C PRO A 206 -2.27 -7.15 6.17
N THR A 207 -3.26 -7.16 5.27
CA THR A 207 -3.12 -7.58 3.86
C THR A 207 -2.12 -6.76 3.06
N PHE A 208 -1.87 -5.49 3.44
CA PHE A 208 -0.91 -4.62 2.78
C PHE A 208 0.50 -5.25 2.68
N VAL A 209 0.92 -5.97 3.73
CA VAL A 209 2.25 -6.59 3.78
C VAL A 209 2.45 -7.60 2.65
N ILE A 210 1.40 -8.32 2.25
CA ILE A 210 1.45 -9.27 1.14
C ILE A 210 1.80 -8.55 -0.15
N PHE A 211 1.12 -7.44 -0.44
CA PHE A 211 1.40 -6.65 -1.65
C PHE A 211 2.75 -5.94 -1.57
N ALA A 212 3.12 -5.42 -0.40
CA ALA A 212 4.36 -4.69 -0.17
C ALA A 212 5.60 -5.59 -0.17
N SER A 213 5.42 -6.91 0.09
CA SER A 213 6.51 -7.88 0.08
C SER A 213 7.24 -7.91 -1.26
N VAL A 214 6.53 -7.81 -2.39
CA VAL A 214 7.08 -7.84 -3.74
C VAL A 214 8.12 -6.73 -3.98
N PRO A 215 7.79 -5.44 -3.83
CA PRO A 215 8.77 -4.37 -4.00
C PRO A 215 9.83 -4.34 -2.90
N VAL A 216 9.52 -4.76 -1.67
CA VAL A 216 10.50 -4.79 -0.57
C VAL A 216 11.55 -5.87 -0.77
N ILE A 217 11.16 -7.09 -1.14
CA ILE A 217 12.08 -8.17 -1.49
C ILE A 217 12.98 -7.71 -2.65
N PHE A 218 12.40 -7.07 -3.67
CA PHE A 218 13.18 -6.50 -4.76
C PHE A 218 14.27 -5.54 -4.24
N TRP A 219 13.91 -4.62 -3.35
CA TRP A 219 14.85 -3.66 -2.77
C TRP A 219 15.94 -4.32 -1.91
N ILE A 220 15.58 -5.31 -1.09
CA ILE A 220 16.53 -6.06 -0.27
C ILE A 220 17.59 -6.72 -1.16
N CYS A 221 17.14 -7.29 -2.29
CA CYS A 221 18.01 -8.05 -3.16
C CYS A 221 18.80 -7.16 -4.16
N SER A 222 18.23 -6.06 -4.66
CA SER A 222 18.78 -5.27 -5.78
C SER A 222 20.16 -4.64 -5.51
N PHE A 223 20.50 -4.34 -4.25
CA PHE A 223 21.74 -3.65 -3.91
C PHE A 223 22.97 -4.55 -3.81
N SER A 224 22.81 -5.84 -4.07
CA SER A 224 23.96 -6.74 -4.24
C SER A 224 24.81 -6.38 -5.47
N ARG A 225 24.30 -5.56 -6.41
CA ARG A 225 24.85 -5.31 -7.76
C ARG A 225 25.93 -4.23 -7.85
N LYS A 226 25.96 -3.22 -6.96
CA LYS A 226 26.82 -2.02 -7.11
C LYS A 226 28.25 -2.12 -6.54
N GLN A 227 28.59 -3.18 -5.81
CA GLN A 227 29.88 -3.24 -5.07
C GLN A 227 30.88 -4.27 -5.60
N THR A 228 30.57 -4.97 -6.71
CA THR A 228 31.44 -6.03 -7.26
C THR A 228 32.39 -5.52 -8.35
N THR A 229 32.32 -4.25 -8.73
CA THR A 229 33.11 -3.69 -9.84
C THR A 229 34.46 -3.06 -9.46
N THR A 230 34.85 -3.01 -8.17
CA THR A 230 36.09 -2.31 -7.76
C THR A 230 37.08 -3.14 -6.94
N THR A 231 36.95 -4.46 -6.88
CA THR A 231 37.99 -5.30 -6.25
C THR A 231 38.52 -6.33 -7.24
N THR A 232 39.72 -6.04 -7.70
CA THR A 232 40.68 -6.90 -8.38
C THR A 232 40.65 -8.35 -7.89
N THR A 233 40.59 -9.25 -8.87
CA THR A 233 41.23 -10.58 -8.92
C THR A 233 41.60 -11.21 -7.58
N THR A 234 40.63 -11.83 -6.91
CA THR A 234 40.90 -12.98 -6.04
C THR A 234 39.91 -14.07 -6.41
N LYS A 235 40.40 -15.32 -6.52
CA LYS A 235 39.59 -16.53 -6.72
C LYS A 235 38.70 -16.74 -5.48
N THR A 236 37.67 -15.93 -5.33
CA THR A 236 36.70 -16.07 -4.26
C THR A 236 35.86 -17.30 -4.57
N THR A 237 35.93 -18.29 -3.68
CA THR A 237 35.12 -19.51 -3.82
C THR A 237 33.63 -19.14 -3.84
N ALA A 238 32.82 -19.88 -4.61
CA ALA A 238 31.38 -19.63 -4.74
C ALA A 238 30.67 -19.50 -3.38
N LYS A 239 31.17 -20.21 -2.37
CA LYS A 239 30.73 -20.14 -0.96
C LYS A 239 30.88 -18.75 -0.35
N HIS A 240 32.03 -18.07 -0.53
CA HIS A 240 32.24 -16.71 -0.02
C HIS A 240 31.33 -15.68 -0.71
N ARG A 241 31.07 -15.86 -2.02
CA ARG A 241 30.16 -15.00 -2.77
C ARG A 241 28.74 -15.09 -2.21
N ILE A 242 28.22 -16.29 -1.98
CA ILE A 242 26.87 -16.52 -1.41
C ILE A 242 26.75 -15.94 0.00
N TRP A 243 27.74 -16.19 0.87
CA TRP A 243 27.74 -15.64 2.24
C TRP A 243 27.74 -14.10 2.25
N SER A 244 28.47 -13.46 1.32
CA SER A 244 28.48 -11.99 1.20
C SER A 244 27.13 -11.40 0.76
N ILE A 245 26.30 -12.19 0.08
CA ILE A 245 24.96 -11.79 -0.38
C ILE A 245 23.97 -11.92 0.77
N ILE A 246 23.97 -13.08 1.44
CA ILE A 246 23.10 -13.37 2.58
C ILE A 246 23.32 -12.34 3.69
N THR A 247 24.57 -12.05 4.05
CA THR A 247 24.90 -11.05 5.08
C THR A 247 24.38 -9.65 4.73
N LYS A 248 24.40 -9.24 3.45
CA LYS A 248 23.80 -7.98 2.99
C LYS A 248 22.27 -8.01 3.12
N TRP A 249 21.62 -9.08 2.71
CA TRP A 249 20.16 -9.21 2.81
C TRP A 249 19.69 -9.16 4.26
N ILE A 250 20.39 -9.87 5.15
CA ILE A 250 20.14 -9.85 6.60
C ILE A 250 20.27 -8.42 7.14
N ARG A 251 21.38 -7.74 6.85
CA ARG A 251 21.59 -6.35 7.29
C ARG A 251 20.49 -5.42 6.79
N ASN A 252 20.09 -5.54 5.53
CA ASN A 252 19.05 -4.71 4.93
C ASN A 252 17.68 -4.96 5.60
N SER A 253 17.39 -6.22 5.94
CA SER A 253 16.17 -6.62 6.63
C SER A 253 16.14 -6.08 8.06
N PHE A 254 17.25 -6.18 8.80
CA PHE A 254 17.37 -5.60 10.15
C PHE A 254 17.21 -4.07 10.14
N ALA A 255 17.74 -3.38 9.13
CA ALA A 255 17.60 -1.93 9.01
C ALA A 255 16.14 -1.49 8.79
N ILE A 256 15.34 -2.28 8.07
CA ILE A 256 13.90 -2.06 7.93
C ILE A 256 13.18 -2.33 9.26
N LEU A 257 13.52 -3.47 9.90
CA LEU A 257 12.87 -3.96 11.11
C LEU A 257 12.90 -2.92 12.25
N GLN A 258 14.02 -2.23 12.46
CA GLN A 258 14.13 -1.22 13.51
C GLN A 258 13.02 -0.15 13.41
N SER A 259 12.87 0.46 12.23
CA SER A 259 11.84 1.49 12.01
C SER A 259 10.42 0.94 12.01
N PHE A 260 10.24 -0.30 11.57
CA PHE A 260 8.95 -0.98 11.63
C PHE A 260 8.49 -1.16 13.08
N LEU A 261 9.40 -1.61 13.97
CA LEU A 261 9.08 -1.83 15.38
C LEU A 261 8.75 -0.54 16.12
N VAL A 262 9.52 0.54 15.88
CA VAL A 262 9.27 1.85 16.50
C VAL A 262 7.89 2.37 16.13
N VAL A 263 7.53 2.35 14.84
CA VAL A 263 6.21 2.81 14.41
C VAL A 263 5.10 1.88 14.90
N SER A 264 5.33 0.56 14.90
CA SER A 264 4.37 -0.40 15.43
C SER A 264 4.06 -0.16 16.91
N LEU A 265 5.08 0.17 17.71
CA LEU A 265 4.90 0.50 19.12
C LEU A 265 4.03 1.76 19.29
N MET A 266 4.25 2.80 18.48
CA MET A 266 3.41 4.00 18.50
C MET A 266 1.94 3.68 18.21
N PHE A 267 1.69 2.80 17.24
CA PHE A 267 0.34 2.36 16.92
C PHE A 267 -0.29 1.51 18.03
N ILE A 268 0.45 0.57 18.61
CA ILE A 268 -0.03 -0.27 19.72
C ILE A 268 -0.43 0.61 20.91
N VAL A 269 0.46 1.53 21.32
CA VAL A 269 0.18 2.45 22.43
C VAL A 269 -1.02 3.34 22.10
N GLY A 270 -1.04 3.91 20.89
CA GLY A 270 -2.14 4.76 20.45
C GLY A 270 -3.49 4.03 20.43
N ASP A 271 -3.56 2.83 19.86
CA ASP A 271 -4.79 2.05 19.79
C ASP A 271 -5.24 1.65 21.19
N SER A 272 -4.30 1.27 22.07
CA SER A 272 -4.65 0.90 23.45
C SER A 272 -5.28 2.06 24.24
N ILE A 273 -4.76 3.28 24.04
CA ILE A 273 -5.37 4.51 24.58
C ILE A 273 -6.71 4.77 23.91
N PHE A 274 -6.82 4.59 22.58
CA PHE A 274 -8.08 4.81 21.86
C PHE A 274 -9.21 3.91 22.38
N TYR A 275 -8.90 2.65 22.67
CA TYR A 275 -9.84 1.65 23.18
C TYR A 275 -10.03 1.69 24.70
N ASN A 276 -9.49 2.69 25.41
CA ASN A 276 -9.58 2.82 26.87
C ASN A 276 -9.11 1.54 27.61
N ARG A 277 -8.06 0.89 27.11
CA ARG A 277 -7.49 -0.32 27.74
C ARG A 277 -6.50 0.03 28.85
N PHE A 278 -5.78 1.15 28.69
CA PHE A 278 -5.00 1.78 29.75
C PHE A 278 -4.87 3.29 29.47
N ASP A 279 -4.42 4.05 30.46
CA ASP A 279 -4.13 5.47 30.36
C ASP A 279 -2.62 5.73 30.42
N LEU A 280 -2.17 6.89 29.93
CA LEU A 280 -0.74 7.26 29.94
C LEU A 280 -0.15 7.26 31.35
N MET A 281 -0.94 7.60 32.36
CA MET A 281 -0.50 7.62 33.75
C MET A 281 -0.37 6.21 34.34
N THR A 282 -1.14 5.23 33.87
CA THR A 282 -1.02 3.83 34.28
C THR A 282 0.29 3.21 33.77
N ILE A 283 0.82 3.66 32.62
CA ILE A 283 2.11 3.21 32.07
C ILE A 283 3.26 3.42 33.06
N ILE A 284 3.25 4.55 33.78
CA ILE A 284 4.33 4.93 34.70
C ILE A 284 4.21 4.16 36.03
N ASN A 285 2.99 3.89 36.46
CA ASN A 285 2.70 3.37 37.80
C ASN A 285 2.65 1.84 37.87
N ASP A 286 2.23 1.15 36.80
CA ASP A 286 2.18 -0.32 36.75
C ASP A 286 2.51 -0.87 35.34
N PRO A 287 3.76 -1.26 35.09
CA PRO A 287 4.18 -1.82 33.80
C PRO A 287 3.62 -3.23 33.54
N TYR A 288 3.17 -3.96 34.56
CA TYR A 288 2.61 -5.31 34.39
C TYR A 288 1.17 -5.24 33.87
N ASP A 289 0.35 -4.36 34.44
CA ASP A 289 -1.00 -4.08 33.93
C ASP A 289 -0.99 -3.57 32.49
N MET A 290 0.01 -2.75 32.14
CA MET A 290 0.21 -2.29 30.75
C MET A 290 0.31 -3.47 29.78
N ILE A 291 1.18 -4.45 30.03
CA ILE A 291 1.43 -5.56 29.08
C ILE A 291 0.15 -6.38 28.83
N GLN A 292 -0.65 -6.61 29.87
CA GLN A 292 -1.91 -7.36 29.75
C GLN A 292 -2.98 -6.60 28.97
N ASN A 293 -2.89 -5.27 28.94
CA ASN A 293 -3.87 -4.40 28.33
C ASN A 293 -3.47 -3.84 26.95
N LEU A 294 -2.31 -4.23 26.41
CA LEU A 294 -1.89 -3.81 25.07
C LEU A 294 -2.83 -4.32 23.97
N VAL A 295 -3.24 -3.40 23.11
CA VAL A 295 -4.02 -3.69 21.91
C VAL A 295 -3.09 -3.81 20.71
N ILE A 296 -2.97 -5.03 20.18
CA ILE A 296 -2.26 -5.30 18.94
C ILE A 296 -3.30 -5.56 17.84
N THR A 297 -3.83 -4.49 17.25
CA THR A 297 -4.93 -4.57 16.27
C THR A 297 -4.63 -5.50 15.08
N PRO A 298 -3.43 -5.54 14.46
CA PRO A 298 -3.15 -6.48 13.37
C PRO A 298 -3.22 -7.94 13.80
N TRP A 299 -2.80 -8.24 15.03
CA TRP A 299 -2.84 -9.59 15.58
C TRP A 299 -4.29 -10.02 15.84
N ASN A 300 -5.10 -9.15 16.45
CA ASN A 300 -6.52 -9.37 16.66
C ASN A 300 -7.27 -9.60 15.34
N PHE A 301 -6.94 -8.80 14.32
CA PHE A 301 -7.47 -8.98 12.96
C PHE A 301 -7.12 -10.35 12.37
N ILE A 302 -5.86 -10.77 12.46
CA ILE A 302 -5.42 -12.07 11.94
C ILE A 302 -6.14 -13.20 12.70
N GLN A 303 -6.17 -13.16 14.03
CA GLN A 303 -6.86 -14.17 14.83
C GLN A 303 -8.35 -14.27 14.51
N TYR A 304 -9.01 -13.13 14.29
CA TYR A 304 -10.42 -13.09 13.91
C TYR A 304 -10.67 -13.73 12.53
N ASN A 305 -9.84 -13.40 11.53
CA ASN A 305 -10.01 -13.83 10.14
C ASN A 305 -9.44 -15.23 9.84
N ILE A 306 -8.67 -15.85 10.75
CA ILE A 306 -8.28 -17.25 10.60
C ILE A 306 -9.45 -18.21 10.90
N ARG A 307 -10.44 -17.78 11.68
CA ARG A 307 -11.58 -18.63 12.09
C ARG A 307 -12.61 -18.75 10.96
N PRO A 308 -12.85 -19.95 10.38
CA PRO A 308 -13.76 -20.11 9.25
C PRO A 308 -15.22 -19.71 9.56
N SER A 309 -15.66 -19.88 10.80
CA SER A 309 -17.00 -19.48 11.26
C SER A 309 -17.26 -17.98 11.12
N ASN A 310 -16.22 -17.15 11.30
CA ASN A 310 -16.32 -15.71 11.11
C ASN A 310 -16.38 -15.35 9.62
N LEU A 311 -15.62 -16.06 8.78
CA LEU A 311 -15.60 -15.82 7.32
C LEU A 311 -16.93 -16.18 6.67
N ALA A 312 -17.59 -17.24 7.13
CA ALA A 312 -18.90 -17.64 6.61
C ALA A 312 -19.95 -16.52 6.76
N ASN A 313 -19.88 -15.73 7.83
CA ASN A 313 -20.77 -14.59 8.08
C ASN A 313 -20.57 -13.43 7.09
N HIS A 314 -19.39 -13.34 6.46
CA HIS A 314 -19.05 -12.29 5.48
C HIS A 314 -19.35 -12.68 4.03
N GLY A 315 -19.90 -13.88 3.82
CA GLY A 315 -20.14 -14.45 2.50
C GLY A 315 -18.87 -15.06 1.92
N LEU A 316 -18.99 -16.30 1.43
CA LEU A 316 -17.91 -16.96 0.71
C LEU A 316 -18.07 -16.67 -0.77
N HIS A 317 -16.99 -16.24 -1.41
CA HIS A 317 -16.91 -16.13 -2.87
C HIS A 317 -15.79 -17.02 -3.43
N PRO A 318 -15.95 -17.54 -4.66
CA PRO A 318 -14.91 -18.34 -5.29
C PRO A 318 -13.60 -17.56 -5.47
N VAL A 319 -12.47 -18.26 -5.35
CA VAL A 319 -11.11 -17.66 -5.46
C VAL A 319 -10.91 -16.90 -6.79
N TYR A 320 -11.54 -17.35 -7.87
CA TYR A 320 -11.43 -16.71 -9.18
C TYR A 320 -12.14 -15.36 -9.26
N PHE A 321 -13.06 -15.04 -8.34
CA PHE A 321 -13.85 -13.81 -8.35
C PHE A 321 -12.96 -12.56 -8.37
N HIS A 322 -11.90 -12.54 -7.56
CA HIS A 322 -10.98 -11.42 -7.50
C HIS A 322 -10.24 -11.18 -8.84
N SER A 323 -9.87 -12.26 -9.53
CA SER A 323 -9.18 -12.14 -10.83
C SER A 323 -10.18 -11.85 -11.96
N LEU A 324 -11.25 -12.64 -12.08
CA LEU A 324 -12.13 -12.56 -13.25
C LEU A 324 -13.19 -11.45 -13.17
N VAL A 325 -13.52 -10.97 -11.96
CA VAL A 325 -14.55 -9.94 -11.77
C VAL A 325 -13.94 -8.67 -11.21
N SER A 326 -13.25 -8.72 -10.06
CA SER A 326 -12.77 -7.51 -9.40
C SER A 326 -11.70 -6.77 -10.22
N MET A 327 -10.73 -7.47 -10.82
CA MET A 327 -9.67 -6.83 -11.61
C MET A 327 -10.21 -6.14 -12.88
N PRO A 328 -11.06 -6.77 -13.73
CA PRO A 328 -11.71 -6.09 -14.85
C PRO A 328 -12.57 -4.91 -14.42
N LEU A 329 -13.32 -5.03 -13.32
CA LEU A 329 -14.15 -3.93 -12.82
C LEU A 329 -13.30 -2.72 -12.39
N MET A 330 -12.23 -2.96 -11.63
CA MET A 330 -11.39 -1.88 -11.09
C MET A 330 -10.50 -1.22 -12.15
N PHE A 331 -9.95 -2.02 -13.07
CA PHE A 331 -8.92 -1.57 -13.99
C PHE A 331 -9.41 -1.47 -15.44
N THR A 332 -10.62 -1.92 -15.76
CA THR A 332 -11.24 -1.85 -17.10
C THR A 332 -10.29 -2.41 -18.18
N LEU A 333 -9.98 -1.64 -19.23
CA LEU A 333 -9.05 -2.03 -20.30
C LEU A 333 -7.62 -2.30 -19.79
N LEU A 334 -7.22 -1.69 -18.67
CA LEU A 334 -5.90 -1.94 -18.09
C LEU A 334 -5.79 -3.37 -17.54
N ALA A 335 -6.89 -3.98 -17.07
CA ALA A 335 -6.89 -5.38 -16.66
C ALA A 335 -6.50 -6.30 -17.83
N VAL A 336 -7.08 -6.06 -19.01
CA VAL A 336 -6.76 -6.83 -20.23
C VAL A 336 -5.27 -6.70 -20.57
N MET A 337 -4.72 -5.48 -20.52
CA MET A 337 -3.29 -5.26 -20.77
C MET A 337 -2.39 -5.97 -19.75
N ILE A 338 -2.81 -6.02 -18.47
CA ILE A 338 -2.09 -6.74 -17.43
C ILE A 338 -2.10 -8.24 -17.73
N TYR A 339 -3.26 -8.83 -18.04
CA TYR A 339 -3.36 -10.25 -18.36
C TYR A 339 -2.60 -10.63 -19.62
N MET A 340 -2.67 -9.83 -20.68
CA MET A 340 -1.92 -10.06 -21.91
C MET A 340 -0.40 -10.03 -21.67
N ASN A 341 0.08 -9.06 -20.87
CA ASN A 341 1.49 -9.01 -20.50
C ASN A 341 1.91 -10.19 -19.62
N LEU A 342 1.07 -10.59 -18.67
CA LEU A 342 1.31 -11.77 -17.83
C LEU A 342 1.42 -13.02 -18.70
N PHE A 343 0.45 -13.25 -19.58
CA PHE A 343 0.42 -14.39 -20.49
C PHE A 343 1.63 -14.40 -21.43
N HIS A 344 1.98 -13.27 -22.04
CA HIS A 344 3.16 -13.14 -22.90
C HIS A 344 4.47 -13.46 -22.16
N ASN A 345 4.60 -13.00 -20.92
CA ASN A 345 5.77 -13.28 -20.10
C ASN A 345 5.81 -14.76 -19.68
N MET A 346 4.67 -15.35 -19.32
CA MET A 346 4.55 -16.80 -19.05
C MET A 346 4.92 -17.61 -20.29
N TRP A 347 4.38 -17.27 -21.45
CA TRP A 347 4.66 -17.95 -22.72
C TRP A 347 6.15 -17.94 -23.07
N LYS A 348 6.81 -16.77 -22.95
CA LYS A 348 8.26 -16.65 -23.14
C LYS A 348 9.06 -17.46 -22.13
N PHE A 349 8.58 -17.54 -20.89
CA PHE A 349 9.21 -18.33 -19.84
C PHE A 349 9.13 -19.84 -20.16
N PHE A 350 7.94 -20.34 -20.52
CA PHE A 350 7.74 -21.74 -20.87
C PHE A 350 8.52 -22.15 -22.13
N ARG A 351 8.62 -21.29 -23.13
CA ARG A 351 9.45 -21.55 -24.33
C ARG A 351 10.96 -21.61 -24.06
N ARG A 352 11.44 -21.09 -22.93
CA ARG A 352 12.87 -21.12 -22.55
C ARG A 352 13.26 -22.34 -21.69
N SER A 353 12.41 -23.36 -21.66
CA SER A 353 12.61 -24.57 -20.86
C SER A 353 13.54 -25.60 -21.52
N SER A 354 14.83 -25.30 -21.64
CA SER A 354 15.85 -26.36 -21.63
C SER A 354 16.60 -26.28 -20.31
N SER A 355 16.36 -27.26 -19.43
CA SER A 355 16.92 -27.43 -18.06
C SER A 355 16.31 -26.58 -16.92
N ARG A 356 15.59 -27.27 -16.02
CA ARG A 356 15.01 -26.72 -14.76
C ARG A 356 16.04 -26.04 -13.85
N ARG A 357 17.30 -26.49 -13.83
CA ARG A 357 18.39 -25.89 -13.02
C ARG A 357 18.96 -24.63 -13.66
N GLN A 358 19.07 -24.60 -14.99
CA GLN A 358 19.50 -23.40 -15.71
C GLN A 358 18.48 -22.28 -15.58
N CYS A 359 17.18 -22.60 -15.59
CA CYS A 359 16.10 -21.62 -15.42
C CYS A 359 16.19 -20.85 -14.08
N LEU A 360 16.46 -21.51 -12.96
CA LEU A 360 16.54 -20.88 -11.64
C LEU A 360 17.82 -20.03 -11.52
N VAL A 361 18.94 -20.55 -12.02
CA VAL A 361 20.21 -19.81 -12.13
C VAL A 361 20.10 -18.63 -13.10
N GLN A 362 19.27 -18.74 -14.14
CA GLN A 362 19.04 -17.70 -15.14
C GLN A 362 18.00 -16.69 -14.69
N ILE A 363 17.00 -17.05 -13.86
CA ILE A 363 16.17 -16.09 -13.12
C ILE A 363 17.03 -15.30 -12.14
N ILE A 364 17.94 -15.98 -11.42
CA ILE A 364 18.89 -15.34 -10.52
C ILE A 364 19.87 -14.45 -11.33
N ASN A 365 20.35 -14.89 -12.48
CA ASN A 365 21.21 -14.07 -13.35
C ASN A 365 20.43 -12.93 -14.03
N ASP A 366 19.18 -13.11 -14.44
CA ASP A 366 18.31 -12.03 -14.94
C ASP A 366 17.97 -11.06 -13.81
N PHE A 367 17.86 -11.55 -12.57
CA PHE A 367 17.76 -10.74 -11.36
C PHE A 367 19.06 -9.94 -11.11
N TYR A 368 20.23 -10.53 -11.34
CA TYR A 368 21.55 -9.90 -11.14
C TYR A 368 22.00 -9.00 -12.31
N TYR A 369 21.59 -9.29 -13.54
CA TYR A 369 22.13 -8.69 -14.78
C TYR A 369 21.05 -8.10 -15.69
N GLY A 370 19.76 -8.44 -15.53
CA GLY A 370 18.69 -7.98 -16.41
C GLY A 370 18.44 -6.47 -16.34
N GLU A 371 18.28 -5.85 -17.51
CA GLU A 371 18.01 -4.42 -17.69
C GLU A 371 16.53 -4.05 -17.54
N ASN A 372 15.62 -5.04 -17.59
CA ASN A 372 14.18 -4.80 -17.63
C ASN A 372 13.50 -5.09 -16.28
N GLN A 373 13.44 -4.06 -15.43
CA GLN A 373 12.80 -4.09 -14.10
C GLN A 373 11.31 -4.50 -14.13
N PHE A 374 10.64 -4.40 -15.29
CA PHE A 374 9.24 -4.83 -15.45
C PHE A 374 9.08 -6.34 -15.67
N ARG A 375 10.07 -7.02 -16.29
CA ARG A 375 10.02 -8.49 -16.47
C ARG A 375 10.06 -9.21 -15.13
N PHE A 376 10.89 -8.73 -14.20
CA PHE A 376 10.98 -9.22 -12.81
C PHE A 376 9.66 -9.11 -12.04
N ARG A 377 8.84 -8.07 -12.28
CA ARG A 377 7.53 -7.91 -11.63
C ARG A 377 6.61 -9.11 -11.95
N CYS A 378 6.65 -9.61 -13.17
CA CYS A 378 5.89 -10.79 -13.55
C CYS A 378 6.57 -12.09 -13.07
N THR A 379 7.90 -12.21 -13.14
CA THR A 379 8.59 -13.43 -12.71
C THR A 379 8.52 -13.67 -11.20
N LEU A 380 8.56 -12.63 -10.37
CA LEU A 380 8.42 -12.75 -8.90
C LEU A 380 7.00 -13.18 -8.49
N HIS A 381 5.98 -12.61 -9.12
CA HIS A 381 4.60 -13.09 -8.95
C HIS A 381 4.45 -14.55 -9.39
N LEU A 382 5.15 -14.98 -10.46
CA LEU A 382 5.12 -16.36 -10.96
C LEU A 382 5.92 -17.35 -10.10
N THR A 383 7.04 -16.96 -9.47
CA THR A 383 7.75 -17.83 -8.52
C THR A 383 6.99 -18.01 -7.22
N ILE A 384 6.34 -16.96 -6.72
CA ILE A 384 5.44 -17.07 -5.55
C ILE A 384 4.27 -18.00 -5.88
N PHE A 385 3.64 -17.84 -7.05
CA PHE A 385 2.55 -18.71 -7.51
C PHE A 385 2.98 -20.17 -7.65
N ARG A 386 4.21 -20.43 -8.13
CA ARG A 386 4.77 -21.79 -8.25
C ARG A 386 5.09 -22.42 -6.89
N ILE A 387 5.60 -21.66 -5.92
CA ILE A 387 5.87 -22.16 -4.56
C ILE A 387 4.54 -22.56 -3.89
N ILE A 388 3.49 -21.75 -4.06
CA ILE A 388 2.16 -22.03 -3.54
C ILE A 388 1.56 -23.28 -4.19
N ILE A 389 1.67 -23.42 -5.52
CA ILE A 389 1.16 -24.61 -6.23
C ILE A 389 1.92 -25.89 -5.84
N ILE A 390 3.25 -25.83 -5.71
CA ILE A 390 4.03 -27.00 -5.28
C ILE A 390 3.67 -27.39 -3.85
N ALA A 391 3.52 -26.42 -2.95
CA ALA A 391 3.10 -26.67 -1.57
C ALA A 391 1.68 -27.27 -1.46
N ILE A 392 0.76 -26.92 -2.37
CA ILE A 392 -0.59 -27.48 -2.41
C ILE A 392 -0.58 -28.91 -2.98
N ILE A 393 0.24 -29.17 -4.01
CA ILE A 393 0.33 -30.49 -4.64
C ILE A 393 0.98 -31.51 -3.71
N ASP A 394 2.07 -31.14 -3.03
CA ASP A 394 2.77 -32.03 -2.08
C ASP A 394 1.96 -32.35 -0.81
N THR A 395 0.89 -31.60 -0.51
CA THR A 395 -0.05 -31.92 0.59
C THR A 395 -1.18 -32.86 0.19
N THR A 396 -1.29 -33.19 -1.10
CA THR A 396 -2.36 -34.04 -1.67
C THR A 396 -1.85 -35.37 -2.23
N SER A 397 -0.56 -35.66 -2.03
CA SER A 397 0.09 -36.96 -2.22
C SER A 397 0.58 -37.48 -0.89
#